data_AF-A0A732JNU1-F1
#
_entry.id   AF-A0A732JNU1-F1
#
_cell.length_a   1.000
_cell.length_b   1.000
_cell.length_c   1.000
_cell.angle_alpha   90.00
_cell.angle_beta   90.00
_cell.angle_gamma   90.00
#
_symmetry.space_group_name_H-M   'P 1'
#
loop_
_entity.id
_entity.type
_entity.pdbx_description
1 polymer ?
#
loop_
_entity_poly.entity_id
_entity_poly.type
_entity_poly.pdbx_seq_one_letter_code
_entity_poly.pdbx_strand_id
1 'polypeptide(L)'
;MLRIVVKRFIIYGGIFSAINFSAWSAEYTPSWSQRQQQSAACFMTGDETCMTFIDDAVRLASQQYGKRSIQLVRSLLLQSDIYQWLGKPELTPQMLLRARAIMKTFPAGTYPGDRADMFEHLAAFYVYSDDRHIEYSSTEQWRYEIKVDYRQRIAWQEQALTWRLKDKKASTEALVYTLNRMRDAYSDALEERDVECDSARKAYYLAKIDTTERQWLSVILRDKTWDNRERVASFLQQKADI
;
A
#
# COMPACT_ATOMS: atom_id res chain seq x y z
N MET A 1 -2.25 -23.64 -6.31
CA MET A 1 -3.24 -22.55 -6.50
C MET A 1 -2.89 -21.29 -5.71
N LEU A 2 -2.39 -21.36 -4.46
CA LEU A 2 -1.96 -20.18 -3.68
C LEU A 2 -0.96 -19.25 -4.40
N ARG A 3 0.06 -19.81 -5.07
CA ARG A 3 1.09 -19.04 -5.82
C ARG A 3 0.53 -18.15 -6.95
N ILE A 4 -0.64 -18.48 -7.50
CA ILE A 4 -1.27 -17.72 -8.60
C ILE A 4 -2.10 -16.56 -8.03
N VAL A 5 -2.69 -16.74 -6.84
CA VAL A 5 -3.50 -15.71 -6.16
C VAL A 5 -2.61 -14.59 -5.61
N VAL A 6 -1.46 -14.93 -5.01
CA VAL A 6 -0.48 -13.95 -4.51
C VAL A 6 0.07 -13.07 -5.65
N LYS A 7 0.34 -13.67 -6.83
CA LYS A 7 0.73 -12.88 -8.01
C LYS A 7 -0.35 -11.88 -8.42
N ARG A 8 -1.64 -12.25 -8.41
CA ARG A 8 -2.73 -11.33 -8.79
C ARG A 8 -2.88 -10.14 -7.83
N PHE A 9 -2.78 -10.35 -6.52
CA PHE A 9 -2.89 -9.26 -5.55
C PHE A 9 -1.72 -8.27 -5.62
N ILE A 10 -0.50 -8.75 -5.89
CA ILE A 10 0.67 -7.86 -6.03
C ILE A 10 0.65 -7.15 -7.41
N ILE A 11 0.12 -7.79 -8.46
CA ILE A 11 -0.08 -7.14 -9.78
C ILE A 11 -1.00 -5.93 -9.65
N TYR A 12 -2.13 -6.01 -8.94
CA TYR A 12 -3.02 -4.85 -8.77
C TYR A 12 -2.51 -3.82 -7.74
N GLY A 13 -1.84 -4.25 -6.67
CA GLY A 13 -1.24 -3.35 -5.68
C GLY A 13 -0.09 -2.52 -6.25
N GLY A 14 0.82 -3.17 -6.98
CA GLY A 14 2.01 -2.55 -7.54
C GLY A 14 1.78 -1.79 -8.85
N ILE A 15 0.78 -2.19 -9.67
CA ILE A 15 0.38 -1.40 -10.84
C ILE A 15 -0.26 -0.08 -10.41
N PHE A 16 -1.03 -0.04 -9.31
CA PHE A 16 -1.63 1.21 -8.83
C PHE A 16 -0.63 2.15 -8.14
N SER A 17 0.38 1.64 -7.41
CA SER A 17 1.47 2.50 -6.92
C SER A 17 2.28 3.06 -8.11
N ALA A 18 2.64 2.23 -9.10
CA ALA A 18 3.36 2.69 -10.31
C ALA A 18 2.57 3.69 -11.18
N ILE A 19 1.25 3.50 -11.37
CA ILE A 19 0.39 4.40 -12.16
C ILE A 19 0.11 5.72 -11.42
N ASN A 20 -0.05 5.70 -10.09
CA ASN A 20 -0.14 6.95 -9.34
C ASN A 20 1.19 7.72 -9.38
N PHE A 21 2.35 7.04 -9.42
CA PHE A 21 3.65 7.70 -9.59
C PHE A 21 3.85 8.30 -11.00
N SER A 22 3.29 7.69 -12.06
CA SER A 22 3.43 8.22 -13.43
C SER A 22 2.57 9.48 -13.69
N ALA A 23 1.51 9.69 -12.91
CA ALA A 23 0.66 10.89 -12.99
C ALA A 23 1.27 12.15 -12.34
N TRP A 24 2.45 12.06 -11.72
CA TRP A 24 3.01 13.13 -10.86
C TRP A 24 4.03 14.07 -11.52
N SER A 25 4.28 13.97 -12.83
CA SER A 25 5.26 14.86 -13.47
C SER A 25 5.02 15.03 -14.97
N ALA A 26 4.17 16.00 -15.32
CA ALA A 26 4.38 16.75 -16.56
C ALA A 26 5.13 18.03 -16.18
N GLU A 27 6.17 18.36 -16.95
CA GLU A 27 7.07 19.52 -16.86
C GLU A 27 8.35 19.33 -16.01
N TYR A 28 9.48 19.28 -16.73
CA TYR A 28 10.88 19.14 -16.26
C TYR A 28 11.11 18.00 -15.27
N THR A 29 11.33 16.77 -15.74
CA THR A 29 11.65 15.63 -14.88
C THR A 29 13.11 15.69 -14.39
N PRO A 30 13.38 15.96 -13.09
CA PRO A 30 14.74 15.84 -12.55
C PRO A 30 15.24 14.39 -12.73
N SER A 31 16.55 14.18 -12.80
CA SER A 31 17.12 12.84 -13.02
C SER A 31 16.64 11.78 -12.00
N TRP A 32 16.30 12.22 -10.78
CA TRP A 32 15.59 11.40 -9.78
C TRP A 32 14.24 10.87 -10.28
N SER A 33 13.34 11.73 -10.76
CA SER A 33 11.99 11.33 -11.15
C SER A 33 12.02 10.44 -12.38
N GLN A 34 12.98 10.68 -13.29
CA GLN A 34 13.22 9.81 -14.44
C GLN A 34 13.59 8.39 -13.99
N ARG A 35 14.53 8.24 -13.05
CA ARG A 35 14.90 6.92 -12.50
C ARG A 35 13.73 6.25 -11.80
N GLN A 36 12.93 7.02 -11.08
CA GLN A 36 11.73 6.50 -10.43
C GLN A 36 10.71 5.97 -11.45
N GLN A 37 10.45 6.71 -12.53
CA GLN A 37 9.57 6.25 -13.62
C GLN A 37 10.12 5.02 -14.33
N GLN A 38 11.43 4.96 -14.61
CA GLN A 38 12.07 3.79 -15.21
C GLN A 38 11.91 2.56 -14.31
N SER A 39 12.10 2.71 -13.01
CA SER A 39 11.90 1.62 -12.05
C SER A 39 10.44 1.17 -11.99
N ALA A 40 9.48 2.10 -12.01
CA ALA A 40 8.05 1.78 -12.02
C ALA A 40 7.61 1.11 -13.34
N ALA A 41 8.13 1.55 -14.48
CA ALA A 41 7.86 0.95 -15.78
C ALA A 41 8.42 -0.48 -15.87
N CYS A 42 9.67 -0.65 -15.44
CA CYS A 42 10.32 -1.95 -15.36
C CYS A 42 9.60 -2.89 -14.38
N PHE A 43 9.10 -2.37 -13.26
CA PHE A 43 8.39 -3.18 -12.25
C PHE A 43 7.21 -3.93 -12.87
N MET A 44 6.49 -3.29 -13.80
CA MET A 44 5.39 -3.91 -14.54
C MET A 44 5.84 -5.06 -15.47
N THR A 45 7.11 -5.10 -15.87
CA THR A 45 7.66 -6.16 -16.74
C THR A 45 8.37 -7.27 -15.97
N GLY A 46 8.65 -7.08 -14.67
CA GLY A 46 9.29 -8.08 -13.80
C GLY A 46 10.77 -8.32 -14.10
N ASP A 47 11.45 -7.34 -14.68
CA ASP A 47 12.89 -7.40 -14.98
C ASP A 47 13.72 -7.04 -13.73
N GLU A 48 14.85 -7.70 -13.52
CA GLU A 48 15.74 -7.39 -12.38
C GLU A 48 16.44 -6.03 -12.54
N THR A 49 16.50 -5.47 -13.75
CA THR A 49 17.04 -4.12 -14.00
C THR A 49 16.33 -3.03 -13.19
N CYS A 50 15.11 -3.30 -12.69
CA CYS A 50 14.36 -2.37 -11.85
C CYS A 50 15.10 -2.04 -10.56
N MET A 51 15.84 -3.00 -10.00
CA MET A 51 16.64 -2.81 -8.78
C MET A 51 17.68 -1.71 -9.01
N THR A 52 18.39 -1.75 -10.13
CA THR A 52 19.38 -0.73 -10.49
C THR A 52 18.75 0.66 -10.59
N PHE A 53 17.59 0.77 -11.24
CA PHE A 53 16.91 2.07 -11.39
C PHE A 53 16.41 2.63 -10.07
N ILE A 54 15.83 1.79 -9.19
CA ILE A 54 15.32 2.26 -7.91
C ILE A 54 16.43 2.59 -6.92
N ASP A 55 17.52 1.82 -6.92
CA ASP A 55 18.71 2.10 -6.10
C ASP A 55 19.34 3.44 -6.51
N ASP A 56 19.43 3.70 -7.82
CA ASP A 56 19.82 4.99 -8.37
C ASP A 56 18.86 6.11 -7.93
N ALA A 57 17.55 5.89 -7.99
CA ALA A 57 16.57 6.87 -7.54
C ALA A 57 16.73 7.20 -6.05
N VAL A 58 16.91 6.20 -5.17
CA VAL A 58 17.14 6.43 -3.74
C VAL A 58 18.42 7.24 -3.50
N ARG A 59 19.50 6.90 -4.21
CA ARG A 59 20.77 7.64 -4.15
C ARG A 59 20.59 9.09 -4.60
N LEU A 60 19.96 9.31 -5.75
CA LEU A 60 19.72 10.65 -6.29
C LEU A 60 18.79 11.47 -5.38
N ALA A 61 17.74 10.86 -4.84
CA ALA A 61 16.83 11.50 -3.89
C ALA A 61 17.59 12.04 -2.68
N SER A 62 18.45 11.18 -2.10
CA SER A 62 19.27 11.55 -0.94
C SER A 62 20.31 12.62 -1.25
N GLN A 63 20.88 12.63 -2.46
CA GLN A 63 21.92 13.59 -2.86
C GLN A 63 21.33 14.96 -3.23
N GLN A 64 20.24 14.98 -4.01
CA GLN A 64 19.66 16.21 -4.56
C GLN A 64 18.74 16.92 -3.56
N TYR A 65 17.98 16.16 -2.76
CA TYR A 65 16.96 16.72 -1.86
C TYR A 65 17.31 16.53 -0.38
N GLY A 66 18.37 15.77 -0.08
CA GLY A 66 18.85 15.52 1.28
C GLY A 66 18.23 14.29 1.95
N LYS A 67 18.79 13.92 3.11
CA LYS A 67 18.49 12.69 3.85
C LYS A 67 17.12 12.67 4.55
N ARG A 68 16.37 13.78 4.53
CA ARG A 68 15.05 13.93 5.16
C ARG A 68 14.03 14.56 4.19
N SER A 69 14.10 14.18 2.92
CA SER A 69 13.22 14.70 1.87
C SER A 69 12.02 13.80 1.60
N ILE A 70 10.96 14.39 1.04
CA ILE A 70 9.77 13.62 0.63
C ILE A 70 10.07 12.75 -0.59
N GLN A 71 10.96 13.19 -1.47
CA GLN A 71 11.47 12.44 -2.61
C GLN A 71 12.14 11.14 -2.15
N LEU A 72 12.95 11.21 -1.09
CA LEU A 72 13.58 10.02 -0.51
C LEU A 72 12.53 9.08 0.08
N VAL A 73 11.48 9.59 0.74
CA VAL A 73 10.38 8.73 1.21
C VAL A 73 9.73 8.00 0.06
N ARG A 74 9.32 8.70 -1.00
CA ARG A 74 8.69 8.08 -2.19
C ARG A 74 9.57 6.99 -2.82
N SER A 75 10.87 7.24 -2.95
CA SER A 75 11.79 6.23 -3.49
C SER A 75 11.94 5.03 -2.58
N LEU A 76 12.01 5.21 -1.26
CA LEU A 76 12.09 4.10 -0.31
C LEU A 76 10.83 3.23 -0.34
N LEU A 77 9.64 3.85 -0.48
CA LEU A 77 8.37 3.13 -0.61
C LEU A 77 8.31 2.32 -1.93
N LEU A 78 8.70 2.92 -3.05
CA LEU A 78 8.77 2.18 -4.32
C LEU A 78 9.84 1.08 -4.31
N GLN A 79 10.97 1.30 -3.64
CA GLN A 79 12.02 0.29 -3.45
C GLN A 79 11.51 -0.91 -2.66
N SER A 80 10.73 -0.67 -1.59
CA SER A 80 10.11 -1.76 -0.84
C SER A 80 9.17 -2.62 -1.68
N ASP A 81 8.35 -2.00 -2.54
CA ASP A 81 7.42 -2.71 -3.42
C ASP A 81 8.17 -3.56 -4.46
N ILE A 82 9.20 -2.99 -5.09
CA ILE A 82 10.04 -3.68 -6.09
C ILE A 82 10.72 -4.89 -5.46
N TYR A 83 11.33 -4.74 -4.28
CA TYR A 83 12.02 -5.84 -3.62
C TYR A 83 11.07 -6.95 -3.16
N GLN A 84 9.90 -6.60 -2.64
CA GLN A 84 8.89 -7.60 -2.28
C GLN A 84 8.42 -8.39 -3.51
N TRP A 85 8.20 -7.71 -4.64
CA TRP A 85 7.78 -8.34 -5.89
C TRP A 85 8.83 -9.26 -6.49
N LEU A 86 10.10 -8.86 -6.44
CA LEU A 86 11.23 -9.67 -6.91
C LEU A 86 11.60 -10.82 -5.96
N GLY A 87 10.82 -11.04 -4.90
CA GLY A 87 11.04 -12.14 -3.96
C GLY A 87 12.22 -11.91 -3.02
N LYS A 88 12.56 -10.64 -2.75
CA LYS A 88 13.59 -10.21 -1.79
C LYS A 88 12.99 -9.40 -0.62
N PRO A 89 11.94 -9.90 0.05
CA PRO A 89 11.25 -9.14 1.10
C PRO A 89 12.12 -8.83 2.32
N GLU A 90 13.23 -9.53 2.52
CA GLU A 90 14.21 -9.29 3.59
C GLU A 90 14.87 -7.92 3.52
N LEU A 91 14.88 -7.30 2.34
CA LEU A 91 15.45 -5.96 2.13
C LEU A 91 14.44 -4.83 2.41
N THR A 92 13.15 -5.15 2.53
CA THR A 92 12.06 -4.18 2.66
C THR A 92 11.94 -3.52 4.04
N PRO A 93 12.11 -4.21 5.19
CA PRO A 93 11.87 -3.64 6.52
C PRO A 93 12.60 -2.31 6.77
N GLN A 94 13.91 -2.28 6.49
CA GLN A 94 14.73 -1.10 6.75
C GLN A 94 14.29 0.11 5.92
N MET A 95 13.78 -0.11 4.71
CA MET A 95 13.29 0.94 3.83
C MET A 95 12.02 1.57 4.36
N LEU A 96 11.05 0.73 4.76
CA LEU A 96 9.79 1.19 5.33
C LEU A 96 9.99 1.90 6.67
N LEU A 97 10.86 1.36 7.54
CA LEU A 97 11.20 1.98 8.82
C LEU A 97 11.90 3.34 8.61
N ARG A 98 12.81 3.42 7.63
CA ARG A 98 13.48 4.68 7.27
C ARG A 98 12.50 5.69 6.66
N ALA A 99 11.63 5.27 5.75
CA ALA A 99 10.58 6.10 5.16
C ALA A 99 9.66 6.67 6.25
N ARG A 100 9.20 5.82 7.18
CA ARG A 100 8.40 6.23 8.34
C ARG A 100 9.14 7.21 9.24
N ALA A 101 10.42 6.96 9.52
CA ALA A 101 11.24 7.84 10.36
C ALA A 101 11.40 9.23 9.73
N ILE A 102 11.65 9.31 8.42
CA ILE A 102 11.72 10.58 7.69
C ILE A 102 10.34 11.25 7.69
N MET A 103 9.26 10.51 7.43
CA MET A 103 7.90 11.05 7.39
C MET A 103 7.46 11.68 8.72
N LYS A 104 7.96 11.16 9.85
CA LYS A 104 7.74 11.74 11.18
C LYS A 104 8.40 13.11 11.38
N THR A 105 9.40 13.45 10.57
CA THR A 105 10.09 14.75 10.68
C THR A 105 9.31 15.89 10.05
N PHE A 106 8.35 15.59 9.16
CA PHE A 106 7.48 16.61 8.57
C PHE A 106 6.31 16.95 9.50
N PRO A 107 5.80 18.20 9.47
CA PRO A 107 4.60 18.59 10.21
C PRO A 107 3.39 17.73 9.85
N ALA A 108 2.50 17.44 10.81
CA ALA A 108 1.39 16.51 10.61
C ALA A 108 0.49 16.87 9.40
N GLY A 109 0.29 18.15 9.10
CA GLY A 109 -0.54 18.60 7.98
C GLY A 109 0.11 18.54 6.59
N THR A 110 1.41 18.26 6.49
CA THR A 110 2.10 18.22 5.19
C THR A 110 2.09 16.82 4.60
N TYR A 111 1.96 16.73 3.28
CA TYR A 111 2.03 15.50 2.49
C TYR A 111 1.02 14.41 2.91
N PRO A 112 -0.29 14.72 2.97
CA PRO A 112 -1.31 13.76 3.40
C PRO A 112 -1.36 12.52 2.49
N GLY A 113 -1.23 12.68 1.16
CA GLY A 113 -1.15 11.56 0.23
C GLY A 113 0.04 10.64 0.51
N ASP A 114 1.25 11.19 0.62
CA ASP A 114 2.45 10.41 0.92
C ASP A 114 2.41 9.74 2.31
N ARG A 115 1.76 10.37 3.30
CA ARG A 115 1.51 9.75 4.60
C ARG A 115 0.58 8.56 4.47
N ALA A 116 -0.48 8.68 3.66
CA ALA A 116 -1.38 7.58 3.38
C ALA A 116 -0.61 6.42 2.74
N ASP A 117 0.14 6.70 1.67
CA ASP A 117 0.95 5.71 0.95
C ASP A 117 1.90 4.99 1.91
N MET A 118 2.63 5.72 2.78
CA MET A 118 3.54 5.13 3.76
C MET A 118 2.85 4.11 4.69
N PHE A 119 1.63 4.42 5.17
CA PHE A 119 0.87 3.49 5.99
C PHE A 119 0.31 2.31 5.18
N GLU A 120 -0.08 2.53 3.93
CA GLU A 120 -0.52 1.46 3.03
C GLU A 120 0.62 0.46 2.77
N HIS A 121 1.85 0.94 2.57
CA HIS A 121 3.03 0.08 2.39
C HIS A 121 3.39 -0.68 3.66
N LEU A 122 3.32 -0.03 4.84
CA LEU A 122 3.48 -0.72 6.12
C LEU A 122 2.42 -1.82 6.30
N ALA A 123 1.16 -1.53 5.98
CA ALA A 123 0.08 -2.52 6.06
C ALA A 123 0.17 -3.60 4.97
N ALA A 124 0.78 -3.30 3.82
CA ALA A 124 1.04 -4.22 2.73
C ALA A 124 2.28 -5.10 2.97
N PHE A 125 3.16 -4.70 3.90
CA PHE A 125 4.23 -5.53 4.42
C PHE A 125 3.68 -6.63 5.33
N TYR A 126 2.74 -7.38 4.77
CA TYR A 126 2.13 -8.56 5.31
C TYR A 126 2.86 -9.77 4.73
N VAL A 127 4.16 -9.78 4.98
CA VAL A 127 5.01 -10.89 4.61
C VAL A 127 4.86 -11.93 5.73
N TYR A 128 3.78 -12.69 5.60
CA TYR A 128 3.49 -13.99 6.24
C TYR A 128 2.99 -13.99 7.69
N SER A 129 1.68 -13.77 7.88
CA SER A 129 0.94 -14.30 9.04
C SER A 129 0.66 -15.80 8.96
N ASP A 130 0.75 -16.39 7.76
CA ASP A 130 0.17 -17.71 7.49
C ASP A 130 1.10 -18.88 7.73
N ASP A 131 2.39 -18.62 7.87
CA ASP A 131 3.31 -19.69 8.20
C ASP A 131 3.43 -19.77 9.71
N ARG A 132 2.36 -20.27 10.35
CA ARG A 132 2.31 -20.63 11.78
C ARG A 132 3.41 -21.62 12.21
N HIS A 133 4.25 -22.04 11.26
CA HIS A 133 5.31 -23.03 11.37
C HIS A 133 6.70 -22.50 10.98
N ILE A 134 6.88 -21.19 10.68
CA ILE A 134 8.23 -20.63 10.54
C ILE A 134 8.81 -20.49 11.95
N GLU A 135 9.62 -21.48 12.31
CA GLU A 135 10.44 -21.42 13.51
C GLU A 135 11.35 -20.18 13.46
N TYR A 136 11.48 -19.52 14.61
CA TYR A 136 12.40 -18.40 14.74
C TYR A 136 13.83 -18.85 14.39
N SER A 137 14.41 -18.24 13.36
CA SER A 137 15.80 -18.45 12.94
C SER A 137 16.48 -17.12 12.69
N SER A 138 17.81 -17.08 12.82
CA SER A 138 18.59 -15.87 12.55
C SER A 138 18.47 -15.39 11.09
N THR A 139 18.15 -16.28 10.15
CA THR A 139 17.95 -15.94 8.73
C THR A 139 16.56 -15.36 8.45
N GLU A 140 15.59 -15.57 9.33
CA GLU A 140 14.22 -15.04 9.21
C GLU A 140 13.94 -13.89 10.19
N GLN A 141 14.95 -13.43 10.94
CA GLN A 141 14.82 -12.37 11.95
C GLN A 141 14.28 -11.06 11.36
N TRP A 142 14.61 -10.76 10.10
CA TRP A 142 14.14 -9.58 9.37
C TRP A 142 12.60 -9.47 9.33
N ARG A 143 11.86 -10.59 9.40
CA ARG A 143 10.39 -10.60 9.44
C ARG A 143 9.82 -9.93 10.67
N TYR A 144 10.58 -9.93 11.76
CA TYR A 144 10.15 -9.38 13.04
C TYR A 144 10.55 -7.90 13.21
N GLU A 145 11.32 -7.33 12.28
CA GLU A 145 11.69 -5.90 12.30
C GLU A 145 10.46 -4.98 12.17
N ILE A 146 9.45 -5.46 11.44
CA ILE A 146 8.14 -4.83 11.35
C ILE A 146 7.12 -5.87 11.80
N LYS A 147 6.75 -5.85 13.08
CA LYS A 147 5.71 -6.75 13.60
C LYS A 147 4.34 -6.32 13.07
N VAL A 148 3.79 -7.10 12.13
CA VAL A 148 2.47 -6.86 11.53
C VAL A 148 1.55 -8.03 11.84
N ASP A 149 0.84 -7.97 12.96
CA ASP A 149 -0.35 -8.79 13.14
C ASP A 149 -1.57 -8.14 12.45
N TYR A 150 -2.69 -8.87 12.38
CA TYR A 150 -3.91 -8.36 11.75
C TYR A 150 -4.40 -7.04 12.39
N ARG A 151 -4.19 -6.85 13.70
CA ARG A 151 -4.59 -5.63 14.42
C ARG A 151 -3.73 -4.44 14.01
N GLN A 152 -2.43 -4.65 13.91
CA GLN A 152 -1.49 -3.63 13.46
C GLN A 152 -1.73 -3.27 11.99
N ARG A 153 -2.05 -4.26 11.15
CA ARG A 153 -2.47 -4.05 9.76
C ARG A 153 -3.72 -3.17 9.70
N ILE A 154 -4.78 -3.49 10.45
CA ILE A 154 -5.99 -2.66 10.55
C ILE A 154 -5.62 -1.23 10.98
N ALA A 155 -4.84 -1.09 12.06
CA ALA A 155 -4.47 0.23 12.58
C ALA A 155 -3.73 1.08 11.53
N TRP A 156 -2.85 0.48 10.73
CA TRP A 156 -2.19 1.21 9.64
C TRP A 156 -3.13 1.52 8.48
N GLN A 157 -4.04 0.61 8.11
CA GLN A 157 -5.05 0.91 7.09
C GLN A 157 -6.00 2.05 7.54
N GLU A 158 -6.36 2.11 8.82
CA GLU A 158 -7.15 3.23 9.36
C GLU A 158 -6.39 4.56 9.28
N GLN A 159 -5.08 4.54 9.57
CA GLN A 159 -4.22 5.70 9.39
C GLN A 159 -4.13 6.11 7.92
N ALA A 160 -3.95 5.14 7.01
CA ALA A 160 -3.91 5.39 5.58
C ALA A 160 -5.19 6.08 5.10
N LEU A 161 -6.36 5.53 5.43
CA LEU A 161 -7.64 6.13 5.08
C LEU A 161 -7.81 7.53 5.68
N THR A 162 -7.44 7.71 6.95
CA THR A 162 -7.49 9.02 7.61
C THR A 162 -6.68 10.08 6.88
N TRP A 163 -5.47 9.73 6.42
CA TRP A 163 -4.61 10.65 5.69
C TRP A 163 -5.07 10.86 4.25
N ARG A 164 -5.52 9.81 3.57
CA ARG A 164 -6.06 9.91 2.20
C ARG A 164 -7.27 10.84 2.16
N LEU A 165 -8.17 10.76 3.13
CA LEU A 165 -9.34 11.65 3.21
C LEU A 165 -8.98 13.12 3.49
N LYS A 166 -7.81 13.37 4.10
CA LYS A 166 -7.28 14.74 4.27
C LYS A 166 -6.60 15.27 3.02
N ASP A 167 -6.22 14.38 2.09
CA ASP A 167 -5.60 14.77 0.84
C ASP A 167 -6.65 15.29 -0.15
N LYS A 168 -6.76 16.62 -0.24
CA LYS A 168 -7.67 17.29 -1.17
C LYS A 168 -7.32 17.04 -2.64
N LYS A 169 -6.14 16.47 -2.93
CA LYS A 169 -5.68 16.13 -4.28
C LYS A 169 -5.80 14.63 -4.58
N ALA A 170 -6.33 13.83 -3.64
CA ALA A 170 -6.51 12.41 -3.88
C ALA A 170 -7.49 12.18 -5.04
N SER A 171 -7.07 11.35 -6.00
CA SER A 171 -7.96 10.88 -7.07
C SER A 171 -9.03 9.95 -6.51
N THR A 172 -10.12 9.79 -7.27
CA THR A 172 -11.14 8.77 -7.00
C THR A 172 -10.50 7.39 -6.88
N GLU A 173 -9.57 7.07 -7.79
CA GLU A 173 -8.81 5.82 -7.80
C GLU A 173 -8.05 5.60 -6.50
N ALA A 174 -7.33 6.61 -6.01
CA ALA A 174 -6.55 6.50 -4.79
C ALA A 174 -7.45 6.29 -3.55
N LEU A 175 -8.58 7.00 -3.48
CA LEU A 175 -9.56 6.83 -2.42
C LEU A 175 -10.20 5.44 -2.45
N VAL A 176 -10.60 4.98 -3.64
CA VAL A 176 -11.16 3.63 -3.85
C VAL A 176 -10.16 2.55 -3.47
N TYR A 177 -8.90 2.72 -3.86
CA TYR A 177 -7.82 1.81 -3.49
C TYR A 177 -7.68 1.71 -1.97
N THR A 178 -7.55 2.84 -1.26
CA THR A 178 -7.42 2.83 0.20
C THR A 178 -8.64 2.20 0.88
N LEU A 179 -9.86 2.49 0.40
CA LEU A 179 -11.09 1.92 0.95
C LEU A 179 -11.19 0.41 0.73
N ASN A 180 -10.79 -0.08 -0.45
CA ASN A 180 -10.72 -1.52 -0.72
C ASN A 180 -9.72 -2.20 0.24
N ARG A 181 -8.53 -1.62 0.44
CA ARG A 181 -7.51 -2.17 1.35
C ARG A 181 -7.98 -2.19 2.81
N MET A 182 -8.73 -1.18 3.23
CA MET A 182 -9.37 -1.14 4.55
C MET A 182 -10.42 -2.23 4.71
N ARG A 183 -11.31 -2.38 3.72
CA ARG A 183 -12.34 -3.43 3.69
C ARG A 183 -11.70 -4.81 3.77
N ASP A 184 -10.71 -5.07 2.92
CA ASP A 184 -10.01 -6.35 2.87
C ASP A 184 -9.30 -6.65 4.20
N ALA A 185 -8.69 -5.66 4.85
CA ALA A 185 -8.07 -5.86 6.17
C ALA A 185 -9.09 -6.24 7.26
N TYR A 186 -10.30 -5.71 7.22
CA TYR A 186 -11.36 -6.13 8.13
C TYR A 186 -11.92 -7.51 7.78
N SER A 187 -12.10 -7.81 6.49
CA SER A 187 -12.55 -9.12 6.04
C SER A 187 -11.58 -10.22 6.45
N ASP A 188 -10.28 -10.03 6.20
CA ASP A 188 -9.24 -10.99 6.58
C ASP A 188 -9.22 -11.22 8.10
N ALA A 189 -9.45 -10.17 8.90
CA ALA A 189 -9.51 -10.29 10.35
C ALA A 189 -10.70 -11.14 10.85
N LEU A 190 -11.77 -11.33 10.06
CA LEU A 190 -12.87 -12.21 10.44
C LEU A 190 -12.47 -13.69 10.45
N GLU A 191 -11.39 -14.06 9.75
CA GLU A 191 -10.84 -15.42 9.70
C GLU A 191 -9.92 -15.72 10.90
N GLU A 192 -9.58 -14.69 11.69
CA GLU A 192 -8.72 -14.85 12.86
C GLU A 192 -9.49 -15.53 14.01
N ARG A 193 -8.90 -16.57 14.59
CA ARG A 193 -9.57 -17.43 15.58
C ARG A 193 -10.11 -16.65 16.77
N ASP A 194 -9.37 -15.65 17.25
CA ASP A 194 -9.78 -14.84 18.39
C ASP A 194 -10.89 -13.83 18.05
N VAL A 195 -11.12 -13.57 16.77
CA VAL A 195 -12.24 -12.78 16.26
C VAL A 195 -13.46 -13.68 16.01
N GLU A 196 -13.24 -14.83 15.38
CA GLU A 196 -14.30 -15.81 15.10
C GLU A 196 -15.02 -16.24 16.38
N CYS A 197 -14.26 -16.46 17.46
CA CYS A 197 -14.80 -16.87 18.76
C CYS A 197 -15.35 -15.70 19.61
N ASP A 198 -15.16 -14.45 19.21
CA ASP A 198 -15.64 -13.26 19.93
C ASP A 198 -16.75 -12.58 19.12
N SER A 199 -18.01 -12.88 19.47
CA SER A 199 -19.18 -12.37 18.75
C SER A 199 -19.25 -10.83 18.71
N ALA A 200 -18.77 -10.14 19.74
CA ALA A 200 -18.76 -8.69 19.77
C ALA A 200 -17.72 -8.12 18.79
N ARG A 201 -16.53 -8.73 18.75
CA ARG A 201 -15.47 -8.33 17.81
C ARG A 201 -15.82 -8.65 16.37
N LYS A 202 -16.42 -9.81 16.12
CA LYS A 202 -16.96 -10.19 14.81
C LYS A 202 -18.00 -9.17 14.32
N ALA A 203 -18.97 -8.83 15.16
CA ALA A 203 -19.98 -7.82 14.82
C ALA A 203 -19.35 -6.44 14.57
N TYR A 204 -18.34 -6.06 15.34
CA TYR A 204 -17.60 -4.81 15.13
C TYR A 204 -16.94 -4.75 13.74
N TYR A 205 -16.21 -5.80 13.33
CA TYR A 205 -15.55 -5.78 12.01
C TYR A 205 -16.53 -5.88 10.85
N LEU A 206 -17.63 -6.62 10.98
CA LEU A 206 -18.72 -6.61 9.98
C LEU A 206 -19.31 -5.21 9.80
N ALA A 207 -19.59 -4.50 10.90
CA ALA A 207 -20.09 -3.13 10.84
C ALA A 207 -19.08 -2.16 10.19
N LYS A 208 -17.78 -2.41 10.38
CA LYS A 208 -16.71 -1.63 9.74
C LYS A 208 -16.60 -1.90 8.24
N ILE A 209 -16.79 -3.13 7.79
CA ILE A 209 -16.89 -3.48 6.37
C ILE A 209 -18.03 -2.70 5.72
N ASP A 210 -19.24 -2.79 6.29
CA ASP A 210 -20.42 -2.08 5.78
C ASP A 210 -20.20 -0.57 5.71
N THR A 211 -19.58 0.00 6.75
CA THR A 211 -19.26 1.44 6.79
C THR A 211 -18.28 1.83 5.68
N THR A 212 -17.24 1.02 5.48
CA THR A 212 -16.21 1.25 4.47
C THR A 212 -16.80 1.17 3.06
N GLU A 213 -17.68 0.21 2.81
CA GLU A 213 -18.33 0.03 1.52
C GLU A 213 -19.35 1.12 1.21
N ARG A 214 -20.11 1.61 2.21
CA ARG A 214 -20.97 2.80 2.03
C ARG A 214 -20.14 4.03 1.66
N GLN A 215 -18.99 4.20 2.31
CA GLN A 215 -18.08 5.29 2.00
C GLN A 215 -17.50 5.14 0.58
N TRP A 216 -17.10 3.93 0.19
CA TRP A 216 -16.65 3.60 -1.17
C TRP A 216 -17.70 3.97 -2.22
N LEU A 217 -18.95 3.56 -2.00
CA LEU A 217 -20.05 3.87 -2.91
C LEU A 217 -20.27 5.39 -3.01
N SER A 218 -20.18 6.10 -1.89
CA SER A 218 -20.31 7.56 -1.87
C SER A 218 -19.21 8.28 -2.65
N VAL A 219 -17.99 7.74 -2.67
CA VAL A 219 -16.86 8.30 -3.43
C VAL A 219 -17.10 8.12 -4.91
N ILE A 220 -17.46 6.90 -5.35
CA ILE A 220 -17.62 6.60 -6.77
C ILE A 220 -18.85 7.29 -7.36
N LEU A 221 -19.96 7.38 -6.62
CA LEU A 221 -21.15 8.09 -7.11
C LEU A 221 -20.94 9.59 -7.33
N ARG A 222 -19.94 10.20 -6.69
CA ARG A 222 -19.58 11.62 -6.92
C ARG A 222 -18.81 11.81 -8.22
N ASP A 223 -18.14 10.79 -8.69
CA ASP A 223 -17.31 10.84 -9.89
C ASP A 223 -18.06 10.27 -11.10
N LYS A 224 -18.35 11.15 -12.07
CA LYS A 224 -19.31 10.93 -13.16
C LYS A 224 -18.72 10.24 -14.41
N THR A 225 -17.53 9.67 -14.32
CA THR A 225 -16.86 8.99 -15.44
C THR A 225 -17.55 7.66 -15.83
N TRP A 226 -17.28 7.19 -17.05
CA TRP A 226 -17.82 5.92 -17.55
C TRP A 226 -17.28 4.71 -16.79
N ASP A 227 -15.96 4.66 -16.55
CA ASP A 227 -15.28 3.59 -15.79
C ASP A 227 -15.90 3.38 -14.41
N ASN A 228 -16.40 4.45 -13.78
CA ASN A 228 -17.08 4.34 -12.50
C ASN A 228 -18.45 3.68 -12.57
N ARG A 229 -19.19 3.81 -13.68
CA ARG A 229 -20.47 3.12 -13.84
C ARG A 229 -20.27 1.60 -13.84
N GLU A 230 -19.22 1.13 -14.49
CA GLU A 230 -18.83 -0.29 -14.48
C GLU A 230 -18.40 -0.74 -13.08
N ARG A 231 -17.62 0.08 -12.35
CA ARG A 231 -17.26 -0.19 -10.95
C ARG A 231 -18.50 -0.29 -10.05
N VAL A 232 -19.45 0.64 -10.16
CA VAL A 232 -20.71 0.60 -9.39
C VAL A 232 -21.51 -0.65 -9.73
N ALA A 233 -21.68 -0.97 -11.01
CA ALA A 233 -22.40 -2.17 -11.43
C ALA A 233 -21.76 -3.44 -10.87
N SER A 234 -20.43 -3.57 -10.96
CA SER A 234 -19.69 -4.71 -10.41
C SER A 234 -19.84 -4.83 -8.89
N PHE A 235 -19.75 -3.72 -8.16
CA PHE A 235 -19.94 -3.72 -6.71
C PHE A 235 -21.37 -4.13 -6.31
N LEU A 236 -22.39 -3.58 -6.98
CA LEU A 236 -23.77 -3.95 -6.70
C LEU A 236 -24.04 -5.43 -7.00
N GLN A 237 -23.43 -5.96 -8.06
CA GLN A 237 -23.50 -7.39 -8.38
C GLN A 237 -22.83 -8.25 -7.30
N GLN A 238 -21.61 -7.92 -6.88
CA GLN A 238 -20.93 -8.61 -5.78
C GLN A 238 -21.75 -8.58 -4.49
N LYS A 239 -22.45 -7.47 -4.20
CA LYS A 239 -23.33 -7.36 -3.03
C LYS A 239 -24.63 -8.15 -3.14
N ALA A 240 -25.12 -8.40 -4.35
CA ALA A 240 -26.30 -9.21 -4.56
C ALA A 240 -25.99 -10.72 -4.53
N ASP A 241 -24.74 -11.10 -4.82
CA ASP A 241 -24.26 -12.49 -4.83
C ASP A 241 -23.74 -12.99 -3.46
N ILE A 242 -23.80 -12.17 -2.40
CA ILE A 242 -23.48 -12.50 -0.99
C ILE A 242 -24.76 -12.57 -0.16
#